data_AF-A0A6L3MJY7-F1
#
_entry.id   AF-A0A6L3MJY7-F1
#
_cell.length_a   1.000
_cell.length_b   1.000
_cell.length_c   1.000
_cell.angle_alpha   90.00
_cell.angle_beta   90.00
_cell.angle_gamma   90.00
#
_symmetry.space_group_name_H-M   'P 1'
#
loop_
_entity.id
_entity.type
_entity.pdbx_description
1 polymer ?
#
loop_
_entity_poly.entity_id
_entity_poly.type
_entity_poly.pdbx_seq_one_letter_code
_entity_poly.pdbx_strand_id
1 'polypeptide(L)'
;MSALAILHAPPAAPSRAERIGALAERSLLLEIGTYPKPGLVSQVDTGSHADMDASTFARSAAVLAPYFAELADAGARDAEMAALRKIGLRAEHAMLAATGGVNTHRGAIFGLGLLCAAAGRRGMPGAAPGLSLGTVVARRWGADILGGPRLPDSHGERASRRYG
;
A
#
# COMPACT_ATOMS: atom_id res chain seq x y z
N MET A 1 -13.32 34.76 38.07
CA MET A 1 -13.70 33.90 36.94
C MET A 1 -12.41 33.40 36.31
N SER A 2 -12.02 32.16 36.58
CA SER A 2 -10.74 31.59 36.12
C SER A 2 -10.97 30.89 34.77
N ALA A 3 -10.33 31.38 33.72
CA ALA A 3 -10.36 30.75 32.41
C ALA A 3 -9.41 29.54 32.42
N LEU A 4 -9.97 28.34 32.39
CA LEU A 4 -9.20 27.11 32.18
C LEU A 4 -8.65 27.13 30.75
N ALA A 5 -7.37 27.43 30.59
CA ALA A 5 -6.65 27.19 29.35
C ALA A 5 -6.56 25.68 29.13
N ILE A 6 -7.31 25.16 28.15
CA ILE A 6 -7.13 23.80 27.66
C ILE A 6 -5.77 23.76 26.97
N LEU A 7 -4.75 23.29 27.71
CA LEU A 7 -3.44 22.98 27.13
C LEU A 7 -3.64 21.82 26.16
N HIS A 8 -3.64 22.12 24.87
CA HIS A 8 -3.61 21.10 23.82
C HIS A 8 -2.25 20.41 23.90
N ALA A 9 -2.22 19.16 24.37
CA ALA A 9 -1.01 18.36 24.37
C ALA A 9 -0.46 18.29 22.93
N PRO A 10 0.86 18.38 22.72
CA PRO A 10 1.42 18.20 21.40
C PRO A 10 1.02 16.83 20.85
N PRO A 11 0.76 16.70 19.54
CA PRO A 11 0.41 15.41 18.96
C PRO A 11 1.50 14.39 19.28
N ALA A 12 1.09 13.19 19.68
CA ALA A 12 2.02 12.10 19.97
C ALA A 12 2.92 11.83 18.77
N ALA A 13 4.17 11.43 19.03
CA ALA A 13 5.09 11.05 17.97
C ALA A 13 4.50 9.88 17.16
N PRO A 14 4.66 9.88 15.81
CA PRO A 14 4.04 8.87 14.98
C PRO A 14 4.56 7.47 15.31
N SER A 15 3.65 6.51 15.39
CA SER A 15 3.93 5.10 15.62
C SER A 15 4.83 4.53 14.53
N ARG A 16 5.41 3.34 14.77
CA ARG A 16 6.23 2.67 13.75
C ARG A 16 5.42 2.35 12.49
N ALA A 17 4.17 1.94 12.64
CA ALA A 17 3.29 1.66 11.52
C ALA A 17 2.93 2.92 10.74
N GLU A 18 2.64 4.03 11.43
CA GLU A 18 2.37 5.32 10.77
C GLU A 18 3.60 5.79 9.96
N ARG A 19 4.81 5.62 10.49
CA ARG A 19 6.04 5.91 9.72
C ARG A 19 6.21 5.00 8.50
N ILE A 20 5.86 3.72 8.59
CA ILE A 20 5.89 2.80 7.44
C ILE A 20 4.84 3.22 6.40
N GLY A 21 3.64 3.61 6.83
CA GLY A 21 2.58 4.11 5.96
C GLY A 21 2.99 5.38 5.22
N ALA A 22 3.56 6.35 5.94
CA ALA A 22 4.08 7.59 5.34
C ALA A 22 5.24 7.33 4.36
N LEU A 23 6.12 6.36 4.62
CA LEU A 23 7.15 5.95 3.67
C LEU A 23 6.56 5.32 2.42
N ALA A 24 5.53 4.50 2.55
CA ALA A 24 4.83 3.89 1.42
C ALA A 24 4.14 4.94 0.54
N GLU A 25 3.41 5.89 1.15
CA GLU A 25 2.84 7.04 0.44
C GLU A 25 3.93 7.84 -0.29
N ARG A 26 5.03 8.16 0.42
CA ARG A 26 6.15 8.90 -0.17
C ARG A 26 6.77 8.15 -1.35
N SER A 27 6.88 6.82 -1.27
CA SER A 27 7.36 6.00 -2.39
C SER A 27 6.46 6.13 -3.62
N LEU A 28 5.13 6.13 -3.44
CA LEU A 28 4.19 6.36 -4.54
C LEU A 28 4.34 7.78 -5.12
N LEU A 29 4.45 8.81 -4.27
CA LEU A 29 4.61 10.19 -4.78
C LEU A 29 5.94 10.38 -5.52
N LEU A 30 7.03 9.79 -5.04
CA LEU A 30 8.32 9.79 -5.72
C LEU A 30 8.27 9.05 -7.06
N GLU A 31 7.44 8.02 -7.17
CA GLU A 31 7.25 7.29 -8.42
C GLU A 31 6.69 8.19 -9.54
N ILE A 32 5.77 9.11 -9.25
CA ILE A 32 5.28 10.08 -10.26
C ILE A 32 6.42 11.00 -10.72
N GLY A 33 7.32 11.34 -9.80
CA GLY A 33 8.44 12.25 -10.06
C GLY A 33 9.53 11.68 -10.98
N THR A 34 9.46 10.40 -11.37
CA THR A 34 10.45 9.82 -12.28
C THR A 34 10.11 10.20 -13.73
N TYR A 35 11.03 10.85 -14.43
CA TYR A 35 10.91 11.17 -15.84
C TYR A 35 12.29 11.05 -16.53
N PRO A 36 12.40 10.50 -17.75
CA PRO A 36 11.34 9.94 -18.59
C PRO A 36 10.76 8.63 -18.04
N LYS A 37 9.47 8.37 -18.30
CA LYS A 37 8.75 7.18 -17.80
C LYS A 37 7.81 6.61 -18.88
N PRO A 38 8.37 5.99 -19.95
CA PRO A 38 7.61 5.62 -21.14
C PRO A 38 6.36 4.79 -20.84
N GLY A 39 5.20 5.27 -21.28
CA GLY A 39 3.91 4.59 -21.15
C GLY A 39 3.26 4.66 -19.76
N LEU A 40 3.91 5.23 -18.76
CA LEU A 40 3.37 5.38 -17.40
C LEU A 40 3.08 6.85 -17.10
N VAL A 41 2.17 7.10 -16.15
CA VAL A 41 1.85 8.45 -15.69
C VAL A 41 3.07 9.12 -15.06
N SER A 42 3.31 10.37 -15.41
CA SER A 42 4.38 11.23 -14.87
C SER A 42 3.82 12.60 -14.46
N GLN A 43 4.68 13.48 -13.94
CA GLN A 43 4.30 14.88 -13.66
C GLN A 43 3.99 15.70 -14.92
N VAL A 44 4.44 15.24 -16.10
CA VAL A 44 4.35 16.01 -17.36
C VAL A 44 3.34 15.43 -18.35
N ASP A 45 3.04 14.13 -18.27
CA ASP A 45 2.11 13.44 -19.16
C ASP A 45 1.37 12.29 -18.46
N THR A 46 0.32 11.78 -19.10
CA THR A 46 -0.45 10.62 -18.64
C THR A 46 0.10 9.30 -19.17
N GLY A 47 1.26 9.30 -19.84
CA GLY A 47 1.78 8.12 -20.54
C GLY A 47 0.76 7.53 -21.52
N SER A 48 0.52 6.22 -21.43
CA SER A 48 -0.48 5.51 -22.26
C SER A 48 -1.90 5.57 -21.67
N HIS A 49 -2.10 6.27 -20.55
CA HIS A 49 -3.37 6.30 -19.84
C HIS A 49 -4.26 7.44 -20.34
N ALA A 50 -5.53 7.11 -20.55
CA ALA A 50 -6.59 8.09 -20.83
C ALA A 50 -7.47 8.37 -19.59
N ASP A 51 -7.31 7.56 -18.54
CA ASP A 51 -8.19 7.53 -17.37
C ASP A 51 -7.53 8.04 -16.08
N MET A 52 -6.22 8.31 -16.09
CA MET A 52 -5.49 8.82 -14.92
C MET A 52 -4.39 9.82 -15.29
N ASP A 53 -4.10 10.70 -14.34
CA ASP A 53 -3.06 11.72 -14.38
C ASP A 53 -2.32 11.83 -13.03
N ALA A 54 -1.32 12.72 -12.95
CA ALA A 54 -0.55 12.95 -11.72
C ALA A 54 -1.44 13.33 -10.52
N SER A 55 -2.52 14.09 -10.75
CA SER A 55 -3.46 14.50 -9.71
C SER A 55 -4.24 13.30 -9.14
N THR A 56 -4.72 12.42 -10.03
CA THR A 56 -5.41 11.17 -9.67
C THR A 56 -4.48 10.24 -8.90
N PHE A 57 -3.21 10.15 -9.33
CA PHE A 57 -2.17 9.40 -8.64
C PHE A 57 -1.90 9.95 -7.23
N ALA A 58 -1.77 11.27 -7.07
CA ALA A 58 -1.56 11.90 -5.77
C ALA A 58 -2.74 11.68 -4.81
N ARG A 59 -3.99 11.84 -5.27
CA ARG A 59 -5.19 11.54 -4.47
C ARG A 59 -5.22 10.08 -4.03
N SER A 60 -4.86 9.18 -4.93
CA SER A 60 -4.77 7.75 -4.66
C SER A 60 -3.69 7.43 -3.61
N ALA A 61 -2.51 8.03 -3.69
CA ALA A 61 -1.45 7.84 -2.70
C ALA A 61 -1.88 8.30 -1.29
N ALA A 62 -2.48 9.49 -1.20
CA ALA A 62 -2.92 10.08 0.06
C ALA A 62 -3.98 9.22 0.78
N VAL A 63 -4.98 8.70 0.04
CA VAL A 63 -6.03 7.86 0.66
C VAL A 63 -5.50 6.49 1.10
N LEU A 64 -4.40 6.00 0.50
CA LEU A 64 -3.83 4.69 0.82
C LEU A 64 -2.89 4.70 2.04
N ALA A 65 -2.31 5.85 2.40
CA ALA A 65 -1.39 6.00 3.53
C ALA A 65 -1.87 5.33 4.85
N PRO A 66 -3.11 5.55 5.35
CA PRO A 66 -3.57 4.90 6.57
C PRO A 66 -3.69 3.37 6.44
N TYR A 67 -3.99 2.84 5.26
CA TYR A 67 -4.08 1.40 5.03
C TYR A 67 -2.70 0.73 4.99
N PHE A 68 -1.67 1.42 4.50
CA PHE A 68 -0.30 0.93 4.60
C PHE A 68 0.18 0.86 6.05
N ALA A 69 -0.20 1.82 6.89
CA ALA A 69 0.05 1.75 8.32
C ALA A 69 -0.70 0.57 8.96
N GLU A 70 -1.98 0.39 8.63
CA GLU A 70 -2.78 -0.73 9.15
C GLU A 70 -2.21 -2.10 8.75
N LEU A 71 -1.70 -2.24 7.52
CA LEU A 71 -1.00 -3.44 7.06
C LEU A 71 0.31 -3.67 7.84
N ALA A 72 1.06 -2.61 8.13
CA ALA A 72 2.24 -2.72 8.97
C ALA A 72 1.90 -3.19 10.39
N ASP A 73 0.83 -2.66 11.00
CA ASP A 73 0.36 -3.13 12.32
C ASP A 73 -0.15 -4.57 12.28
N ALA A 74 -0.84 -4.97 11.21
CA ALA A 74 -1.25 -6.36 11.02
C ALA A 74 -0.03 -7.30 10.91
N GLY A 75 1.00 -6.88 10.18
CA GLY A 75 2.25 -7.63 10.10
C GLY A 75 3.00 -7.71 11.43
N ALA A 76 3.01 -6.64 12.22
CA ALA A 76 3.61 -6.63 13.57
C ALA A 76 2.90 -7.56 14.55
N ARG A 77 1.62 -7.89 14.29
CA ARG A 77 0.83 -8.89 15.02
C ARG A 77 0.86 -10.29 14.39
N ASP A 78 1.73 -10.51 13.41
CA ASP A 78 1.83 -11.75 12.64
C ASP A 78 0.51 -12.23 12.01
N ALA A 79 -0.31 -11.29 11.54
CA ALA A 79 -1.63 -11.61 11.03
C ALA A 79 -1.59 -12.53 9.79
N GLU A 80 -2.58 -13.42 9.68
CA GLU A 80 -2.78 -14.28 8.51
C GLU A 80 -3.13 -13.48 7.25
N MET A 81 -2.87 -14.07 6.08
CA MET A 81 -3.19 -13.48 4.77
C MET A 81 -4.66 -13.03 4.67
N ALA A 82 -5.59 -13.75 5.28
CA ALA A 82 -7.00 -13.38 5.28
C ALA A 82 -7.26 -12.00 5.92
N ALA A 83 -6.51 -11.63 6.96
CA ALA A 83 -6.61 -10.31 7.58
C ALA A 83 -6.01 -9.22 6.68
N LEU A 84 -4.82 -9.48 6.10
CA LEU A 84 -4.19 -8.55 5.16
C LEU A 84 -5.08 -8.28 3.94
N ARG A 85 -5.73 -9.32 3.41
CA ARG A 85 -6.66 -9.22 2.29
C ARG A 85 -7.87 -8.34 2.61
N LYS A 86 -8.44 -8.45 3.81
CA LYS A 86 -9.55 -7.57 4.24
C LYS A 86 -9.13 -6.10 4.29
N ILE A 87 -7.89 -5.82 4.73
CA ILE A 87 -7.34 -4.47 4.72
C ILE A 87 -7.14 -3.97 3.28
N GLY A 88 -6.53 -4.80 2.44
CA GLY A 88 -6.33 -4.48 1.02
C GLY A 88 -7.62 -4.19 0.25
N LEU A 89 -8.70 -4.94 0.50
CA LEU A 89 -10.01 -4.69 -0.13
C LEU A 89 -10.61 -3.35 0.31
N ARG A 90 -10.49 -2.98 1.59
CA ARG A 90 -10.92 -1.65 2.05
C ARG A 90 -10.07 -0.54 1.43
N ALA A 91 -8.76 -0.75 1.33
CA ALA A 91 -7.85 0.18 0.67
C ALA A 91 -8.21 0.37 -0.80
N GLU A 92 -8.57 -0.71 -1.50
CA GLU A 92 -9.01 -0.68 -2.88
C GLU A 92 -10.31 0.09 -3.05
N HIS A 93 -11.30 -0.14 -2.19
CA HIS A 93 -12.55 0.61 -2.23
C HIS A 93 -12.32 2.11 -1.98
N ALA A 94 -11.47 2.47 -1.01
CA ALA A 94 -11.13 3.85 -0.72
C ALA A 94 -10.39 4.53 -1.88
N MET A 95 -9.44 3.80 -2.50
CA MET A 95 -8.75 4.23 -3.71
C MET A 95 -9.74 4.52 -4.83
N LEU A 96 -10.60 3.56 -5.18
CA LEU A 96 -11.59 3.72 -6.25
C LEU A 96 -12.54 4.89 -5.97
N ALA A 97 -12.96 5.09 -4.73
CA ALA A 97 -13.78 6.24 -4.36
C ALA A 97 -13.05 7.58 -4.58
N ALA A 98 -11.77 7.67 -4.20
CA ALA A 98 -10.97 8.89 -4.36
C ALA A 98 -10.55 9.18 -5.81
N THR A 99 -10.55 8.16 -6.67
CA THR A 99 -10.11 8.24 -8.07
C THR A 99 -11.27 8.17 -9.07
N GLY A 100 -12.53 8.17 -8.62
CA GLY A 100 -13.68 8.10 -9.52
C GLY A 100 -13.82 6.75 -10.25
N GLY A 101 -13.37 5.66 -9.62
CA GLY A 101 -13.42 4.30 -10.15
C GLY A 101 -12.17 3.89 -10.94
N VAL A 102 -11.17 4.75 -11.03
CA VAL A 102 -9.94 4.49 -11.79
C VAL A 102 -9.00 3.60 -11.00
N ASN A 103 -8.51 2.54 -11.65
CA ASN A 103 -7.56 1.60 -11.05
C ASN A 103 -6.13 2.16 -11.06
N THR A 104 -5.84 3.07 -10.13
CA THR A 104 -4.54 3.77 -10.06
C THR A 104 -3.44 2.95 -9.37
N HIS A 105 -3.77 2.25 -8.28
CA HIS A 105 -2.78 1.64 -7.38
C HIS A 105 -3.16 0.24 -6.87
N ARG A 106 -4.09 -0.50 -7.50
CA ARG A 106 -4.45 -1.85 -7.04
C ARG A 106 -3.24 -2.79 -6.95
N GLY A 107 -2.29 -2.68 -7.88
CA GLY A 107 -1.01 -3.41 -7.82
C GLY A 107 -0.14 -2.99 -6.63
N ALA A 108 -0.07 -1.69 -6.31
CA ALA A 108 0.68 -1.18 -5.17
C ALA A 108 0.03 -1.58 -3.83
N ILE A 109 -1.30 -1.57 -3.73
CA ILE A 109 -2.04 -2.08 -2.56
C ILE A 109 -1.60 -3.51 -2.23
N PHE A 110 -1.44 -4.36 -3.25
CA PHE A 110 -0.94 -5.71 -3.07
C PHE A 110 0.56 -5.74 -2.75
N GLY A 111 1.41 -5.26 -3.66
CA GLY A 111 2.86 -5.40 -3.55
C GLY A 111 3.45 -4.58 -2.41
N LEU A 112 3.27 -3.26 -2.43
CA LEU A 112 3.77 -2.36 -1.39
C LEU A 112 3.08 -2.62 -0.06
N GLY A 113 1.79 -2.96 -0.06
CA GLY A 113 1.07 -3.35 1.15
C GLY A 113 1.65 -4.59 1.84
N LEU A 114 2.03 -5.62 1.09
CA LEU A 114 2.73 -6.80 1.65
C LEU A 114 4.12 -6.43 2.20
N LEU A 115 4.83 -5.49 1.57
CA LEU A 115 6.09 -4.97 2.09
C LEU A 115 5.89 -4.19 3.39
N CYS A 116 4.82 -3.42 3.54
CA CYS A 116 4.45 -2.77 4.79
C CYS A 116 4.21 -3.80 5.91
N ALA A 117 3.43 -4.85 5.63
CA ALA A 117 3.21 -5.94 6.57
C ALA A 117 4.52 -6.64 6.96
N ALA A 118 5.39 -6.95 5.99
CA ALA A 118 6.70 -7.51 6.26
C ALA A 118 7.59 -6.58 7.13
N ALA A 119 7.54 -5.27 6.90
CA ALA A 119 8.31 -4.30 7.67
C ALA A 119 7.83 -4.18 9.13
N GLY A 120 6.51 -4.32 9.35
CA GLY A 120 5.90 -4.46 10.66
C GLY A 120 6.35 -5.74 11.36
N ARG A 121 6.25 -6.89 10.68
CA ARG A 121 6.69 -8.20 11.18
C ARG A 121 8.17 -8.22 11.57
N ARG A 122 9.03 -7.60 10.77
CA ARG A 122 10.47 -7.49 11.08
C ARG A 122 10.74 -6.65 12.34
N GLY A 123 9.78 -5.85 12.79
CA GLY A 123 9.85 -5.12 14.06
C GLY A 123 9.57 -5.96 15.29
N MET A 124 9.12 -7.21 15.14
CA MET A 124 8.80 -8.10 16.25
C MET A 124 10.06 -8.56 17.00
N PRO A 125 10.00 -8.74 18.33
CA PRO A 125 11.07 -9.40 19.08
C PRO A 125 11.40 -10.78 18.51
N GLY A 126 12.68 -11.09 18.34
CA GLY A 126 13.14 -12.37 17.79
C GLY A 126 13.01 -12.52 16.27
N ALA A 127 12.61 -11.47 15.54
CA ALA A 127 12.65 -11.49 14.08
C ALA A 127 14.09 -11.67 13.58
N ALA A 128 14.27 -12.55 12.58
CA ALA A 128 15.58 -12.83 12.01
C ALA A 128 16.21 -11.55 11.42
N PRO A 129 17.39 -11.13 11.90
CA PRO A 129 18.05 -9.93 11.39
C PRO A 129 18.52 -10.13 9.94
N GLY A 130 18.58 -9.03 9.18
CA GLY A 130 19.15 -9.03 7.83
C GLY A 130 18.26 -9.58 6.71
N LEU A 131 17.06 -10.10 7.00
CA LEU A 131 16.14 -10.52 5.94
C LEU A 131 15.58 -9.32 5.17
N SER A 132 15.58 -9.44 3.83
CA SER A 132 14.85 -8.51 2.97
C SER A 132 13.34 -8.62 3.22
N LEU A 133 12.60 -7.54 2.98
CA LEU A 133 11.14 -7.55 3.11
C LEU A 133 10.50 -8.59 2.17
N GLY A 134 11.01 -8.73 0.95
CA GLY A 134 10.55 -9.76 0.01
C GLY A 134 10.76 -11.18 0.52
N THR A 135 11.89 -11.46 1.19
CA THR A 135 12.12 -12.76 1.83
C THR A 135 11.15 -13.03 2.97
N VAL A 136 10.83 -12.01 3.78
CA VAL A 136 9.81 -12.12 4.84
C VAL A 136 8.44 -12.44 4.23
N VAL A 137 8.05 -11.74 3.15
CA VAL A 137 6.79 -12.02 2.45
C VAL A 137 6.76 -13.45 1.91
N ALA A 138 7.79 -13.87 1.19
CA ALA A 138 7.87 -15.20 0.58
C ALA A 138 7.76 -16.32 1.65
N ARG A 139 8.45 -16.16 2.78
CA ARG A 139 8.43 -17.15 3.86
C ARG A 139 7.10 -17.19 4.61
N ARG A 140 6.49 -16.02 4.88
CA ARG A 140 5.31 -15.93 5.75
C ARG A 140 4.00 -16.13 4.99
N TRP A 141 3.91 -15.58 3.79
CA TRP A 141 2.66 -15.50 3.05
C TRP A 141 2.77 -16.09 1.63
N GLY A 142 3.94 -16.60 1.22
CA GLY A 142 4.15 -17.13 -0.13
C GLY A 142 3.17 -18.23 -0.52
N ALA A 143 2.90 -19.18 0.39
CA ALA A 143 1.93 -20.25 0.14
C ALA A 143 0.51 -19.69 -0.05
N ASP A 144 0.09 -18.73 0.78
CA ASP A 144 -1.24 -18.11 0.67
C ASP A 144 -1.41 -17.23 -0.56
N ILE A 145 -0.31 -16.64 -1.06
CA ILE A 145 -0.29 -15.88 -2.31
C ILE A 145 -0.52 -16.82 -3.48
N LEU A 146 0.18 -17.96 -3.52
CA LEU A 146 0.07 -18.96 -4.59
C LEU A 146 -1.27 -19.72 -4.56
N GLY A 147 -1.77 -20.02 -3.35
CA GLY A 147 -3.05 -20.71 -3.12
C GLY A 147 -4.26 -19.78 -3.04
N GLY A 148 -4.07 -18.47 -3.20
CA GLY A 148 -5.12 -17.48 -3.03
C GLY A 148 -6.20 -17.54 -4.12
N PRO A 149 -7.40 -16.99 -3.86
CA PRO A 149 -8.48 -16.96 -4.85
C PRO A 149 -8.07 -16.13 -6.07
N ARG A 150 -8.30 -16.69 -7.26
CA ARG A 150 -8.15 -15.98 -8.53
C ARG A 150 -9.50 -15.41 -8.94
N LEU A 151 -9.56 -14.10 -9.11
CA LEU A 151 -10.79 -13.44 -9.59
C LEU A 151 -10.97 -13.76 -11.08
N PRO A 152 -12.08 -14.39 -11.47
CA PRO A 152 -12.42 -14.56 -12.87
C PRO A 152 -12.42 -13.20 -13.55
N ASP A 153 -11.78 -13.12 -14.72
CA ASP A 153 -11.81 -11.95 -15.63
C ASP A 153 -11.11 -10.67 -15.16
N SER A 154 -10.30 -10.75 -14.10
CA SER A 154 -9.34 -9.69 -13.80
C SER A 154 -8.38 -9.44 -14.98
N HIS A 155 -7.82 -8.22 -15.10
CA HIS A 155 -6.85 -7.93 -16.16
C HIS A 155 -5.63 -8.86 -16.08
N GLY A 156 -5.20 -9.22 -14.86
CA GLY A 156 -4.12 -10.18 -14.63
C GLY A 156 -4.47 -11.59 -15.09
N GLU A 157 -5.68 -12.07 -14.80
CA GLU A 157 -6.13 -13.40 -15.25
C GLU A 157 -6.26 -13.44 -16.78
N ARG A 158 -6.78 -12.37 -17.41
CA ARG A 158 -6.83 -12.26 -18.87
C ARG A 158 -5.43 -12.23 -19.49
N ALA A 159 -4.48 -11.53 -18.86
CA ALA A 159 -3.09 -11.51 -19.32
C ALA A 159 -2.43 -12.88 -19.19
N SER A 160 -2.58 -13.57 -18.06
CA SER A 160 -2.03 -14.93 -17.87
C SER A 160 -2.65 -15.92 -18.86
N ARG A 161 -3.98 -15.91 -19.04
CA ARG A 161 -4.63 -16.75 -20.08
C ARG A 161 -4.11 -16.48 -21.50
N ARG A 162 -3.66 -15.25 -21.79
CA ARG A 162 -3.19 -14.85 -23.11
C ARG A 162 -1.69 -15.10 -23.32
N TYR A 163 -0.87 -15.02 -22.28
CA TYR A 163 0.59 -14.97 -22.40
C TYR A 163 1.35 -16.00 -21.55
N GLY A 164 0.69 -16.72 -20.63
CA GLY A 164 1.31 -17.69 -19.71
C GLY A 164 1.53 -17.11 -18.32
#